data_AF-C9SX50-F1
#
_entry.id   AF-C9SX50-F1
#
_cell.length_a   1.000
_cell.length_b   1.000
_cell.length_c   1.000
_cell.angle_alpha   90.00
_cell.angle_beta   90.00
_cell.angle_gamma   90.00
#
_symmetry.space_group_name_H-M   'P 1'
#
loop_
_entity.id
_entity.type
_entity.pdbx_description
1 polymer ?
#
loop_
_entity_poly.entity_id
_entity_poly.type
_entity_poly.pdbx_seq_one_letter_code
_entity_poly.pdbx_strand_id
1 'polypeptide(L)' 'MALVNARNKVPEHQVFYQNAYKNHQRLWRINPRSKFLMVPYLALLWGGFAGSVYMGVRKVAGHNTWLGEN' A
#
# COMPACT_ATOMS: atom_id res chain seq x y z
N MET A 1 -7.37 -31.77 4.93
CA MET A 1 -6.75 -32.22 3.66
C MET A 1 -6.52 -31.11 2.61
N ALA A 2 -6.81 -29.82 2.87
CA ALA A 2 -6.64 -28.76 1.85
C ALA A 2 -5.16 -28.36 1.57
N LEU A 3 -4.22 -28.70 2.46
CA LEU A 3 -2.79 -28.44 2.31
C LEU A 3 -2.00 -29.66 1.80
N VAL A 4 -2.51 -30.88 2.02
CA VAL A 4 -1.86 -32.14 1.61
C VAL A 4 -2.54 -32.62 0.33
N ASN A 5 -1.81 -32.66 -0.78
CA ASN A 5 -2.28 -32.93 -2.16
C ASN A 5 -3.01 -31.78 -2.89
N ALA A 6 -2.78 -30.52 -2.49
CA ALA A 6 -3.24 -29.38 -3.29
C ALA A 6 -2.48 -29.30 -4.63
N ARG A 7 -3.18 -28.98 -5.73
CA ARG A 7 -2.54 -28.72 -7.02
C ARG A 7 -1.52 -27.59 -6.90
N ASN A 8 -0.30 -27.83 -7.39
CA ASN A 8 0.73 -26.80 -7.48
C ASN A 8 0.32 -25.71 -8.49
N LYS A 9 0.11 -24.48 -8.01
CA LYS A 9 -0.22 -23.30 -8.83
C LYS A 9 0.97 -22.38 -9.08
N VAL A 10 2.16 -22.72 -8.59
CA VAL A 10 3.36 -21.88 -8.71
C VAL A 10 3.68 -21.55 -10.19
N PRO A 11 3.71 -22.52 -11.13
CA PRO A 11 4.01 -22.20 -12.53
C PRO A 11 2.99 -21.25 -13.15
N GLU A 12 1.70 -21.39 -12.83
CA GLU A 12 0.64 -20.51 -13.29
C GLU A 12 0.86 -19.07 -12.81
N HIS A 13 1.21 -18.90 -11.53
CA HIS A 13 1.56 -17.60 -10.98
C HIS A 13 2.84 -17.03 -11.58
N GLN A 14 3.88 -17.85 -11.78
CA GLN A 14 5.12 -17.40 -12.41
C GLN A 14 4.86 -16.83 -13.80
N VAL A 15 4.11 -17.54 -14.66
CA VAL A 15 3.75 -17.05 -16.00
C VAL A 15 2.95 -15.75 -15.91
N PHE A 16 1.95 -15.69 -15.03
CA PHE A 16 1.12 -14.49 -14.82
C PHE A 16 1.97 -13.26 -14.43
N TYR A 17 2.82 -13.40 -13.40
CA TYR A 17 3.65 -12.30 -12.92
C TYR A 17 4.75 -11.91 -13.91
N GLN A 18 5.39 -12.88 -14.56
CA GLN A 18 6.42 -12.60 -15.56
C GLN A 18 5.86 -11.87 -16.79
N ASN A 19 4.67 -12.26 -17.27
CA ASN A 19 4.03 -11.57 -18.40
C ASN A 19 3.65 -10.12 -18.06
N ALA A 20 3.11 -9.88 -16.86
CA ALA A 20 2.81 -8.53 -16.42
C ALA A 20 4.09 -7.69 -16.19
N TYR A 21 5.16 -8.32 -15.70
CA TYR A 21 6.46 -7.66 -15.52
C TYR A 21 7.13 -7.30 -16.85
N LYS A 22 7.01 -8.14 -17.89
CA LYS A 22 7.42 -7.82 -19.27
C LYS A 22 6.71 -6.58 -19.81
N ASN A 23 5.47 -6.35 -19.39
CA ASN A 23 4.70 -5.13 -19.70
C ASN A 23 5.03 -3.95 -18.76
N HIS A 24 6.18 -4.01 -18.07
CA HIS A 24 6.66 -3.00 -17.12
C HIS A 24 5.68 -2.66 -16.00
N GLN A 25 4.78 -3.58 -15.64
CA GLN A 25 3.94 -3.39 -14.46
C GLN A 25 4.77 -3.60 -13.20
N ARG A 26 4.68 -2.66 -12.27
CA ARG A 26 5.32 -2.77 -10.96
C ARG A 26 4.73 -3.96 -10.19
N LEU A 27 5.57 -4.74 -9.51
CA LEU A 27 5.18 -5.97 -8.83
C LEU A 27 3.93 -5.82 -7.93
N TRP A 28 3.88 -4.74 -7.14
CA TRP A 28 2.77 -4.37 -6.26
C TRP A 28 1.50 -3.87 -7.00
N ARG A 29 1.44 -3.94 -8.32
CA ARG A 29 0.27 -3.55 -9.13
C ARG A 29 -0.24 -4.68 -10.02
N ILE A 30 0.49 -5.79 -10.09
CA ILE A 30 0.22 -6.90 -11.01
C ILE A 30 -1.04 -7.69 -10.59
N ASN A 31 -1.20 -7.98 -9.30
CA ASN A 31 -2.31 -8.80 -8.83
C ASN A 31 -3.66 -8.06 -8.99
N PRO A 32 -4.75 -8.71 -9.41
CA PRO A 32 -6.07 -8.07 -9.49
C PRO A 32 -6.55 -7.47 -8.17
N ARG A 33 -6.19 -8.10 -7.03
CA ARG A 33 -6.51 -7.58 -5.69
C ARG A 33 -5.67 -6.38 -5.29
N SER A 34 -4.59 -6.11 -6.01
CA SER A 34 -3.65 -5.07 -5.60
C SER A 34 -4.29 -3.69 -5.58
N LYS A 35 -5.24 -3.40 -6.47
CA LYS A 35 -5.98 -2.14 -6.44
C LYS A 35 -6.73 -1.93 -5.11
N PHE A 36 -7.41 -2.96 -4.63
CA PHE A 36 -8.18 -2.89 -3.38
C PHE A 36 -7.30 -2.82 -2.13
N LEU A 37 -6.08 -3.35 -2.19
CA LEU A 37 -5.12 -3.27 -1.08
C LEU A 37 -4.31 -1.96 -1.11
N MET A 38 -3.83 -1.55 -2.29
CA MET A 38 -2.94 -0.41 -2.44
C MET A 38 -3.67 0.93 -2.27
N VAL A 39 -4.94 1.04 -2.65
CA VAL A 39 -5.71 2.30 -2.49
C VAL A 39 -5.81 2.73 -1.02
N PRO A 40 -6.34 1.90 -0.09
CA PRO A 40 -6.40 2.30 1.31
C PRO A 40 -5.00 2.43 1.94
N TYR A 41 -4.04 1.57 1.56
CA TYR A 41 -2.66 1.68 2.02
C TYR A 41 -2.04 3.05 1.68
N LEU A 42 -2.15 3.49 0.41
CA LEU A 42 -1.59 4.76 -0.02
C LEU A 42 -2.30 5.96 0.60
N ALA A 43 -3.63 5.87 0.80
CA ALA A 43 -4.39 6.93 1.48
C ALA A 43 -3.94 7.11 2.93
N LEU A 44 -3.76 6.00 3.67
CA LEU A 44 -3.27 6.05 5.05
C LEU A 44 -1.81 6.50 5.13
N LEU A 45 -0.95 6.02 4.23
CA LEU A 45 0.46 6.38 4.20
C LEU A 45 0.63 7.89 4.00
N TRP A 46 0.06 8.42 2.92
CA TRP A 46 0.21 9.83 2.58
C TRP A 46 -0.62 10.75 3.47
N GLY A 47 -1.80 10.31 3.89
CA GLY A 47 -2.62 11.03 4.88
C GLY A 47 -1.92 11.15 6.22
N GLY A 48 -1.36 10.05 6.74
CA GLY A 48 -0.59 10.04 7.98
C GLY A 48 0.70 10.86 7.89
N PHE A 49 1.40 10.77 6.75
CA PHE A 49 2.59 11.60 6.51
C PHE A 49 2.24 13.09 6.48
N ALA A 50 1.23 13.49 5.70
CA ALA A 50 0.78 14.88 5.63
C ALA A 50 0.33 15.40 7.00
N GLY A 51 -0.42 14.59 7.76
CA GLY A 51 -0.84 14.91 9.12
C GLY A 51 0.34 15.09 10.09
N SER A 52 1.36 14.23 9.99
CA SER A 52 2.57 14.33 10.82
C SER A 52 3.37 15.60 10.51
N VAL A 53 3.54 15.93 9.24
CA VAL A 53 4.21 17.17 8.81
C VAL A 53 3.41 18.39 9.27
N TYR A 54 2.09 18.38 9.08
CA TYR A 54 1.22 19.47 9.53
C TYR A 54 1.35 19.73 11.03
N MET A 55 1.29 18.68 11.85
CA MET A 55 1.45 18.80 13.30
C MET A 55 2.87 19.21 13.70
N GLY A 56 3.89 18.76 12.96
CA GLY A 56 5.26 19.21 13.14
C GLY A 56 5.41 20.72 12.93
N VAL A 57 4.86 21.25 11.83
CA VAL A 57 4.87 22.70 11.55
C VAL A 57 4.07 23.47 12.62
N ARG A 58 2.89 22.98 12.99
CA ARG A 58 2.07 23.60 14.05
C ARG A 58 2.79 23.61 15.40
N LYS A 59 3.52 22.55 15.73
CA LYS A 59 4.33 22.47 16.94
C LYS A 59 5.47 23.49 16.96
N VAL A 60 6.14 23.70 15.83
CA VAL A 60 7.17 24.75 15.68
C VAL A 60 6.56 26.14 15.85
N ALA A 61 5.31 26.33 15.40
CA ALA A 61 4.55 27.57 15.60
C ALA A 61 3.96 27.74 17.04
N GLY A 62 4.17 26.77 17.94
CA GLY A 62 3.72 26.84 19.34
C GLY A 62 2.36 26.21 19.64
N HIS A 63 1.66 25.67 18.64
CA HIS A 63 0.36 25.03 18.82
C HIS A 63 0.49 23.55 19.20
N ASN A 64 -0.32 23.04 20.13
CA ASN A 64 -0.25 21.65 20.60
C ASN A 64 -1.41 20.75 20.11
N THR A 65 -2.57 21.32 19.80
CA THR A 65 -3.75 20.62 19.26
C THR A 65 -3.79 20.64 17.74
N TRP A 66 -4.76 19.96 17.10
CA TRP A 66 -4.90 19.83 15.64
C TRP A 66 -5.57 21.02 14.93
N LEU A 67 -6.42 21.78 15.62
CA LEU A 67 -7.16 22.92 15.04
C LEU A 67 -7.29 24.11 16.01
N GLY A 68 -6.81 23.96 17.25
CA GLY A 68 -6.89 25.01 18.27
C GLY A 68 -5.58 25.78 18.41
N GLU A 69 -5.64 26.86 19.18
CA GLU A 69 -4.46 27.66 19.53
C GLU A 69 -3.55 26.92 20.53
N ASN A 70 -4.13 26.12 21.43
CA ASN A 70 -3.41 25.33 22.43
C ASN A 70 -3.83 23.88 22.38
#